data_AF-A0A965B4V7-F1
#
_entry.id   AF-A0A965B4V7-F1
#
_cell.length_a   1.000
_cell.length_b   1.000
_cell.length_c   1.000
_cell.angle_alpha   90.00
_cell.angle_beta   90.00
_cell.angle_gamma   90.00
#
_symmetry.space_group_name_H-M   'P 1'
#
loop_
_entity.id
_entity.type
_entity.pdbx_description
1 polymer ?
#
loop_
_entity_poly.entity_id
_entity_poly.type
_entity_poly.pdbx_seq_one_letter_code
_entity_poly.pdbx_strand_id
1 'polypeptide(L)'
;GERLRAQLRPRRAGSDVLELAIFGDKDGEKLADVVFDPIKDRHGRSILTVRDQNTYAAKMRQKRLMTLIHLWLVHRFKADAVYYVTPTEDNKYQTEKMKAHGIFSTVNKDVGEIIVADVNQARIDELLGSDRKALQKLIRKED
;
A
#
# COMPACT_ATOMS: atom_id res chain seq x y z
N GLY A 1 -12.29 -14.74 14.76
CA GLY A 1 -11.30 -14.16 13.83
C GLY A 1 -10.15 -13.64 14.63
N GLU A 2 -8.94 -13.57 14.07
CA GLU A 2 -7.81 -12.97 14.76
C GLU A 2 -7.87 -11.43 14.72
N ARG A 3 -7.42 -10.77 15.77
CA ARG A 3 -7.31 -9.30 15.80
C ARG A 3 -5.99 -8.89 15.14
N LEU A 4 -6.09 -7.93 14.23
CA LEU A 4 -4.93 -7.38 13.53
C LEU A 4 -4.50 -6.07 14.20
N ARG A 5 -3.19 -5.91 14.40
CA ARG A 5 -2.59 -4.68 14.92
C ARG A 5 -1.67 -4.07 13.86
N ALA A 6 -1.93 -2.82 13.49
CA ALA A 6 -1.03 -2.05 12.64
C ALA A 6 0.04 -1.32 13.48
N GLN A 7 1.25 -1.20 12.95
CA GLN A 7 2.33 -0.43 13.55
C GLN A 7 3.11 0.29 12.47
N LEU A 8 3.24 1.61 12.58
CA LEU A 8 4.08 2.45 11.72
C LEU A 8 5.26 3.00 12.55
N ARG A 9 6.49 2.67 12.16
CA ARG A 9 7.72 3.12 12.85
C ARG A 9 8.88 3.28 11.85
N PRO A 10 9.92 4.06 12.17
CA PRO A 10 11.20 3.98 11.46
C PRO A 10 11.72 2.54 11.43
N ARG A 11 12.25 2.11 10.29
CA ARG A 11 12.77 0.74 10.10
C ARG A 11 13.97 0.46 11.00
N ARG A 12 14.77 1.49 11.28
CA ARG A 12 15.92 1.49 12.21
C ARG A 12 16.02 2.87 12.85
N ALA A 13 16.72 2.96 13.99
CA ALA A 13 16.97 4.23 14.66
C ALA A 13 17.67 5.21 13.71
N GLY A 14 17.14 6.45 13.62
CA GLY A 14 17.68 7.50 12.75
C GLY A 14 17.40 7.33 11.25
N SER A 15 16.54 6.39 10.85
CA SER A 15 16.19 6.20 9.44
C SER A 15 14.92 6.97 9.05
N ASP A 16 14.95 7.63 7.90
CA ASP A 16 13.76 8.21 7.26
C ASP A 16 12.87 7.14 6.58
N VAL A 17 13.40 5.93 6.42
CA VAL A 17 12.64 4.78 5.91
C VAL A 17 11.70 4.28 7.00
N LEU A 18 10.41 4.25 6.69
CA LEU A 18 9.35 3.77 7.55
C LEU A 18 8.95 2.34 7.19
N GLU A 19 8.44 1.63 8.18
CA GLU A 19 7.80 0.34 8.01
C GLU A 19 6.40 0.41 8.59
N LEU A 20 5.40 0.12 7.75
CA LEU A 20 4.04 -0.21 8.21
C LEU A 20 3.91 -1.73 8.27
N ALA A 21 3.84 -2.28 9.47
CA ALA A 21 3.70 -3.72 9.70
C ALA A 21 2.31 -4.05 10.29
N ILE A 22 1.76 -5.18 9.84
CA ILE A 22 0.53 -5.77 10.36
C ILE A 22 0.89 -7.02 11.16
N PHE A 23 0.48 -7.06 12.42
CA PHE A 23 0.70 -8.16 13.35
C PHE A 23 -0.61 -8.91 13.64
N GLY A 24 -0.51 -10.21 13.84
CA GLY A 24 -1.61 -11.06 14.34
C GLY A 24 -1.65 -11.12 15.87
N ASP A 25 -2.52 -11.99 16.39
CA ASP A 25 -2.69 -12.22 17.84
C ASP A 25 -1.55 -13.02 18.47
N LYS A 26 -0.84 -13.83 17.67
CA LYS A 26 0.35 -14.53 18.16
C LYS A 26 1.47 -13.52 18.36
N ASP A 27 2.06 -13.52 19.54
CA ASP A 27 3.11 -12.57 19.90
C ASP A 27 4.21 -12.53 18.84
N GLY A 28 4.40 -11.35 18.27
CA GLY A 28 5.44 -11.09 17.27
C GLY A 28 5.17 -11.62 15.85
N GLU A 29 4.05 -12.28 15.56
CA GLU A 29 3.74 -12.77 14.21
C GLU A 29 3.45 -11.60 13.27
N LYS A 30 4.42 -11.23 12.44
CA LYS A 30 4.25 -10.26 11.36
C LYS A 30 3.60 -10.93 10.15
N LEU A 31 2.42 -10.46 9.80
CA LEU A 31 1.60 -11.03 8.72
C LEU A 31 1.85 -10.38 7.36
N ALA A 32 2.12 -9.07 7.37
CA ALA A 32 2.40 -8.26 6.18
C ALA A 32 3.16 -7.00 6.57
N ASP A 33 3.90 -6.42 5.63
CA ASP A 33 4.52 -5.11 5.77
C ASP A 33 4.65 -4.36 4.45
N VAL A 34 4.88 -3.05 4.57
CA VAL A 34 5.37 -2.17 3.51
C VAL A 34 6.50 -1.34 4.08
N VAL A 35 7.66 -1.39 3.43
CA VAL A 35 8.84 -0.58 3.74
C VAL A 35 8.93 0.52 2.70
N PHE A 36 8.88 1.79 3.14
CA PHE A 36 8.75 2.92 2.24
C PHE A 36 9.40 4.18 2.80
N ASP A 37 9.60 5.15 1.91
CA ASP A 37 10.11 6.49 2.21
C ASP A 37 9.13 7.54 1.66
N PRO A 38 8.52 8.38 2.51
CA PRO A 38 7.67 9.47 2.07
C PRO A 38 8.52 10.68 1.66
N ILE A 39 8.52 11.01 0.37
CA ILE A 39 9.28 12.14 -0.18
C ILE A 39 8.35 13.18 -0.82
N LYS A 40 8.88 14.37 -1.09
CA LYS A 40 8.25 15.36 -1.97
C LYS A 40 9.09 15.53 -3.21
N ASP A 41 8.46 15.59 -4.38
CA ASP A 41 9.17 15.99 -5.59
C ASP A 41 9.39 17.51 -5.64
N ARG A 42 10.10 17.97 -6.69
CA ARG A 42 10.41 19.38 -6.90
C ARG A 42 9.17 20.29 -7.03
N HIS A 43 8.01 19.72 -7.33
CA HIS A 43 6.73 20.41 -7.47
C HIS A 43 5.87 20.29 -6.21
N GLY A 44 6.39 19.66 -5.15
CA GLY A 44 5.73 19.51 -3.86
C GLY A 44 4.78 18.32 -3.77
N ARG A 45 4.66 17.50 -4.83
CA ARG A 45 3.81 16.30 -4.85
C ARG A 45 4.35 15.28 -3.85
N SER A 46 3.45 14.69 -3.07
CA SER A 46 3.79 13.67 -2.08
C SER A 46 3.94 12.31 -2.76
N ILE A 47 5.08 11.65 -2.57
CA ILE A 47 5.38 10.37 -3.21
C ILE A 47 5.79 9.37 -2.14
N LEU A 48 5.25 8.16 -2.23
CA LEU A 48 5.71 7.04 -1.43
C LEU A 48 6.66 6.17 -2.24
N THR A 49 7.94 6.17 -1.87
CA THR A 49 8.94 5.27 -2.48
C THR A 49 8.95 3.96 -1.72
N VAL A 50 8.27 2.95 -2.25
CA VAL A 50 8.21 1.58 -1.70
C VAL A 50 9.47 0.82 -2.11
N ARG A 51 10.19 0.32 -1.10
CA ARG A 51 11.39 -0.51 -1.27
C ARG A 51 11.07 -1.98 -1.19
N ASP A 52 10.10 -2.35 -0.36
CA ASP A 52 9.67 -3.73 -0.17
C ASP A 52 8.22 -3.76 0.32
N GLN A 53 7.49 -4.83 -0.02
CA GLN A 53 6.14 -5.08 0.45
C GLN A 53 5.83 -6.57 0.45
N ASN A 54 5.37 -7.09 1.58
CA ASN A 54 5.17 -8.52 1.73
C ASN A 54 3.80 -8.87 2.32
N THR A 55 3.28 -10.03 1.93
CA THR A 55 2.24 -10.75 2.67
C THR A 55 2.79 -12.12 3.04
N TYR A 56 3.44 -12.19 4.21
CA TYR A 56 4.14 -13.38 4.70
C TYR A 56 3.16 -14.52 4.96
N ALA A 57 2.07 -14.24 5.68
CA ALA A 57 1.12 -15.26 6.06
C ALA A 57 0.28 -15.70 4.85
N ALA A 58 0.43 -16.97 4.43
CA ALA A 58 -0.32 -17.52 3.29
C ALA A 58 -1.85 -17.36 3.46
N LYS A 59 -2.35 -17.50 4.70
CA LYS A 59 -3.77 -17.28 5.06
C LYS A 59 -4.29 -15.85 4.74
N MET A 60 -3.40 -14.88 4.54
CA MET A 60 -3.72 -13.49 4.23
C MET A 60 -3.58 -13.13 2.75
N ARG A 61 -3.00 -14.01 1.94
CA ARG A 61 -2.85 -13.77 0.49
C ARG A 61 -4.20 -13.83 -0.22
N GLN A 62 -4.29 -13.16 -1.37
CA GLN A 62 -5.50 -13.12 -2.22
C GLN A 62 -6.77 -12.56 -1.52
N LYS A 63 -6.60 -11.82 -0.42
CA LYS A 63 -7.69 -11.19 0.36
C LYS A 63 -7.66 -9.66 0.33
N ARG A 64 -6.97 -9.06 -0.66
CA ARG A 64 -6.83 -7.60 -0.82
C ARG A 64 -6.18 -6.88 0.37
N LEU A 65 -5.48 -7.59 1.26
CA LEU A 65 -4.79 -7.00 2.40
C LEU A 65 -3.81 -5.89 1.98
N MET A 66 -2.97 -6.15 0.98
CA MET A 66 -1.99 -5.16 0.50
C MET A 66 -2.68 -3.92 -0.10
N THR A 67 -3.84 -4.09 -0.73
CA THR A 67 -4.66 -2.99 -1.24
C THR A 67 -5.16 -2.09 -0.10
N LEU A 68 -5.62 -2.68 1.01
CA LEU A 68 -6.07 -1.91 2.18
C LEU A 68 -4.92 -1.18 2.87
N ILE A 69 -3.74 -1.81 2.94
CA ILE A 69 -2.53 -1.18 3.47
C ILE A 69 -2.17 0.05 2.62
N HIS A 70 -2.18 -0.07 1.29
CA HIS A 70 -1.90 1.04 0.39
C HIS A 70 -2.96 2.14 0.44
N LEU A 71 -4.25 1.80 0.55
CA LEU A 71 -5.32 2.78 0.77
C LEU A 71 -5.03 3.64 2.01
N TRP A 72 -4.65 3.02 3.12
CA TRP A 72 -4.31 3.73 4.35
C TRP A 72 -3.06 4.59 4.19
N LEU A 73 -1.99 4.06 3.57
CA LEU A 73 -0.74 4.78 3.35
C LEU A 73 -0.94 6.02 2.49
N VAL A 74 -1.61 5.86 1.34
CA VAL A 74 -1.95 6.94 0.42
C VAL A 74 -2.74 8.03 1.15
N HIS A 75 -3.76 7.64 1.93
CA HIS A 75 -4.53 8.60 2.71
C HIS A 75 -3.71 9.31 3.80
N ARG A 76 -2.88 8.56 4.54
CA ARG A 76 -2.11 9.04 5.69
C ARG A 76 -1.02 10.04 5.28
N PHE A 77 -0.42 9.84 4.11
CA PHE A 77 0.66 10.67 3.59
C PHE A 77 0.22 11.60 2.46
N LYS A 78 -1.08 11.59 2.11
CA LYS A 78 -1.65 12.37 1.00
C LYS A 78 -0.86 12.17 -0.28
N ALA A 79 -0.52 10.91 -0.57
CA ALA A 79 0.34 10.56 -1.68
C ALA A 79 -0.37 10.81 -3.01
N ASP A 80 0.34 11.44 -3.94
CA ASP A 80 -0.07 11.63 -5.33
C ASP A 80 0.40 10.46 -6.20
N ALA A 81 1.51 9.82 -5.83
CA ALA A 81 2.04 8.66 -6.52
C ALA A 81 2.78 7.69 -5.57
N VAL A 82 2.92 6.45 -6.01
CA VAL A 82 3.71 5.41 -5.34
C VAL A 82 4.74 4.86 -6.32
N TYR A 83 6.02 4.93 -5.93
CA TYR A 83 7.13 4.45 -6.73
C TYR A 83 7.66 3.15 -6.12
N TYR A 84 7.78 2.09 -6.90
CA TYR A 84 8.40 0.84 -6.45
C TYR A 84 9.80 0.77 -7.03
N VAL A 85 10.82 0.86 -6.16
CA VAL A 85 12.23 0.79 -6.57
C VAL A 85 12.68 -0.65 -6.66
N THR A 86 13.47 -0.98 -7.68
CA THR A 86 13.98 -2.34 -7.94
C THR A 86 12.87 -3.41 -7.84
N PRO A 87 11.76 -3.25 -8.59
CA PRO A 87 10.56 -4.05 -8.40
C PRO A 87 10.80 -5.51 -8.78
N THR A 88 10.34 -6.40 -7.93
CA THR A 88 10.21 -7.83 -8.25
C THR A 88 8.94 -8.08 -9.10
N GLU A 89 8.81 -9.29 -9.66
CA GLU A 89 7.58 -9.70 -10.35
C GLU A 89 6.34 -9.64 -9.44
N ASP A 90 6.52 -9.89 -8.14
CA ASP A 90 5.44 -9.75 -7.15
C ASP A 90 4.97 -8.29 -7.02
N ASN A 91 5.89 -7.32 -7.11
CA ASN A 91 5.52 -5.90 -7.14
C ASN A 91 4.69 -5.59 -8.39
N LYS A 92 5.15 -6.03 -9.57
CA LYS A 92 4.42 -5.83 -10.84
C LYS A 92 3.01 -6.41 -10.77
N TYR A 93 2.88 -7.63 -10.26
CA TYR A 93 1.58 -8.27 -10.09
C TYR A 93 0.67 -7.47 -9.13
N GLN A 94 1.19 -7.09 -7.96
CA GLN A 94 0.40 -6.37 -6.96
C GLN A 94 -0.02 -4.98 -7.42
N THR A 95 0.84 -4.23 -8.11
CA THR A 95 0.48 -2.91 -8.64
C THR A 95 -0.63 -2.99 -9.67
N GLU A 96 -0.62 -4.00 -10.54
CA GLU A 96 -1.71 -4.21 -11.50
C GLU A 96 -3.02 -4.61 -10.81
N LYS A 97 -2.97 -5.44 -9.77
CA LYS A 97 -4.16 -5.74 -8.96
C LYS A 97 -4.68 -4.50 -8.25
N MET A 98 -3.82 -3.65 -7.72
CA MET A 98 -4.21 -2.39 -7.08
C MET A 98 -4.77 -1.37 -8.07
N LYS A 99 -4.28 -1.34 -9.31
CA LYS A 99 -4.89 -0.60 -10.42
C LYS A 99 -6.30 -1.13 -10.74
N ALA A 100 -6.46 -2.45 -10.84
CA ALA A 100 -7.77 -3.07 -11.07
C ALA A 100 -8.77 -2.82 -9.93
N HIS A 101 -8.30 -2.71 -8.69
CA HIS A 101 -9.12 -2.29 -7.53
C HIS A 101 -9.36 -0.77 -7.46
N GLY A 102 -8.76 0.00 -8.38
CA GLY A 102 -8.91 1.44 -8.51
C GLY A 102 -8.07 2.29 -7.56
N ILE A 103 -7.11 1.71 -6.82
CA ILE A 103 -6.17 2.50 -5.99
C ILE A 103 -5.29 3.39 -6.86
N PHE A 104 -4.84 2.84 -8.00
CA PHE A 104 -4.02 3.55 -8.97
C PHE A 104 -4.83 3.81 -10.24
N SER A 105 -4.69 5.02 -10.80
CA SER A 105 -5.25 5.37 -12.11
C SER A 105 -4.37 4.83 -13.24
N THR A 106 -3.05 4.92 -13.04
CA THR A 106 -2.04 4.44 -13.99
C THR A 106 -0.99 3.61 -13.24
N VAL A 107 -0.37 2.68 -13.97
CA VAL A 107 0.81 1.93 -13.53
C VAL A 107 1.73 1.85 -14.74
N ASN A 108 2.83 2.57 -14.69
CA ASN A 108 3.85 2.60 -15.73
C ASN A 108 5.05 1.79 -15.24
N LYS A 109 5.42 0.76 -15.99
CA LYS A 109 6.53 -0.14 -15.64
C LYS A 109 7.83 0.34 -16.29
N ASP A 110 8.94 0.02 -15.64
CA ASP A 110 10.30 0.10 -16.18
C ASP A 110 10.77 1.51 -16.60
N VAL A 111 10.29 2.56 -15.92
CA VAL A 111 10.81 3.93 -16.10
C VAL A 111 12.15 4.06 -15.36
N GLY A 112 13.23 3.52 -15.92
CA GLY A 112 14.52 3.45 -15.24
C GLY A 112 14.51 2.48 -14.06
N GLU A 113 14.00 1.26 -14.27
CA GLU A 113 13.94 0.17 -13.28
C GLU A 113 13.05 0.44 -12.05
N ILE A 114 12.07 1.33 -12.19
CA ILE A 114 11.04 1.58 -11.18
C ILE A 114 9.64 1.41 -11.79
N ILE A 115 8.68 1.04 -10.97
CA ILE A 115 7.25 1.17 -11.31
C ILE A 115 6.75 2.49 -10.76
N VAL A 116 6.11 3.29 -11.61
CA VAL A 116 5.43 4.53 -11.23
C VAL A 116 3.92 4.29 -11.27
N ALA A 117 3.26 4.42 -10.11
CA ALA A 117 1.82 4.27 -10.00
C ALA A 117 1.18 5.59 -9.53
N ASP A 118 0.37 6.23 -10.37
CA ASP A 118 -0.36 7.45 -10.00
C ASP A 118 -1.61 7.09 -9.21
N VAL A 119 -1.86 7.83 -8.12
CA VAL A 119 -3.01 7.59 -7.23
C VAL A 119 -4.30 8.07 -7.89
N ASN A 120 -5.34 7.25 -7.82
CA ASN A 120 -6.69 7.66 -8.22
C ASN A 120 -7.42 8.35 -7.06
N GLN A 121 -7.21 9.67 -6.89
CA GLN A 121 -7.76 10.40 -5.74
C GLN A 121 -9.28 10.29 -5.61
N ALA A 122 -10.02 10.33 -6.72
CA ALA A 122 -11.48 10.20 -6.71
C ALA A 122 -11.93 8.86 -6.11
N ARG A 123 -11.24 7.76 -6.46
CA ARG A 123 -11.54 6.43 -5.89
C ARG A 123 -11.09 6.33 -4.42
N ILE A 124 -9.98 6.97 -4.05
CA ILE A 124 -9.55 7.02 -2.64
C ILE A 124 -10.63 7.72 -1.80
N ASP A 125 -11.14 8.86 -2.24
CA ASP A 125 -12.20 9.59 -1.53
C ASP A 125 -13.49 8.77 -1.41
N GLU A 126 -13.89 8.08 -2.48
CA GLU A 126 -15.05 7.17 -2.47
C GLU A 126 -14.87 6.05 -1.43
N LEU A 127 -13.70 5.40 -1.41
CA LEU A 127 -13.39 4.31 -0.47
C LEU A 127 -13.31 4.79 0.99
N LEU A 128 -13.02 6.08 1.22
CA LEU A 128 -12.96 6.69 2.54
C LEU A 128 -14.27 7.35 2.98
N GLY A 129 -15.32 7.25 2.16
CA GLY A 129 -16.66 7.72 2.48
C GLY A 129 -17.10 7.22 3.86
N SER A 130 -17.73 8.12 4.64
CA SER A 130 -18.11 7.84 6.03
C SER A 130 -19.11 6.68 6.17
N ASP A 131 -19.89 6.40 5.13
CA ASP A 131 -20.82 5.27 5.08
C ASP A 131 -20.14 3.90 4.87
N ARG A 132 -18.86 3.91 4.50
CA ARG A 132 -17.99 2.75 4.24
C ARG A 132 -18.54 1.77 3.20
N LYS A 133 -19.51 2.14 2.38
CA LYS A 133 -20.16 1.20 1.45
C LYS A 133 -19.20 0.71 0.37
N ALA A 134 -18.48 1.62 -0.28
CA ALA A 134 -17.49 1.28 -1.29
C ALA A 134 -16.35 0.43 -0.71
N LEU A 135 -15.87 0.78 0.48
CA LEU A 135 -14.85 0.01 1.20
C LEU A 135 -15.33 -1.42 1.51
N GLN A 136 -16.57 -1.59 1.98
CA GLN A 136 -17.12 -2.91 2.27
C GLN A 136 -17.24 -3.77 1.01
N LYS A 137 -17.68 -3.20 -0.12
CA LYS A 137 -17.70 -3.90 -1.41
C LYS A 137 -16.31 -4.34 -1.83
N LEU A 138 -15.31 -3.45 -1.72
CA LEU A 138 -13.90 -3.77 -1.97
C LEU A 138 -13.38 -4.88 -1.05
N ILE A 139 -13.79 -4.93 0.22
CA ILE A 139 -13.34 -6.01 1.12
C ILE A 139 -14.00 -7.34 0.75
N ARG A 140 -15.28 -7.31 0.36
CA ARG A 140 -16.09 -8.49 0.05
C ARG A 140 -15.93 -9.02 -1.39
N LYS A 141 -15.28 -8.25 -2.26
CA LYS A 141 -15.12 -8.54 -3.70
C LYS A 141 -16.44 -8.49 -4.47
N GLU A 142 -17.23 -7.45 -4.20
CA GLU A 142 -18.56 -7.21 -4.79
C GLU A 142 -18.56 -6.03 -5.78
N ASP A 143 -17.37 -5.54 -6.10
CA ASP A 143 -17.04 -4.42 -6.98
C ASP A 143 -16.55 -4.88 -8.36
#